data_AF-C1A714-F1
#
_entry.id   AF-C1A714-F1
#
_cell.length_a   1.000
_cell.length_b   1.000
_cell.length_c   1.000
_cell.angle_alpha   90.00
_cell.angle_beta   90.00
_cell.angle_gamma   90.00
#
_symmetry.space_group_name_H-M   'P 1'
#
loop_
_entity.id
_entity.type
_entity.pdbx_description
1 polymer ?
#
loop_
_entity_poly.entity_id
_entity_poly.type
_entity_poly.pdbx_seq_one_letter_code
_entity_poly.pdbx_strand_id
1 'polypeptide(L)'
;MNLERLALAALIAEWARAVDRIERRDVTLLDGVPDYLDDLAVRHEISRRIRARPVTADTRETMAELDGIYRDATVESAECVPGIHDAAAQEWTAAREWYYWRRLR
;
A
#
# COMPACT_ATOMS: atom_id res chain seq x y z
N MET A 1 4.22 -11.03 9.48
CA MET A 1 3.34 -10.35 10.46
C MET A 1 1.89 -10.74 10.19
N ASN A 2 1.05 -11.01 11.21
CA ASN A 2 -0.37 -11.34 10.97
C ASN A 2 -1.23 -10.06 10.98
N LEU A 3 -1.49 -9.50 9.79
CA LEU A 3 -2.21 -8.23 9.61
C LEU A 3 -3.65 -8.27 10.14
N GLU A 4 -4.32 -9.43 10.04
CA GLU A 4 -5.73 -9.58 10.40
C GLU A 4 -6.00 -9.23 11.88
N ARG A 5 -5.00 -9.49 12.74
CA ARG A 5 -5.08 -9.26 14.18
C ARG A 5 -4.80 -7.82 14.62
N LEU A 6 -4.27 -6.98 13.74
CA LEU A 6 -3.94 -5.59 14.08
C LEU A 6 -5.19 -4.71 14.06
N ALA A 7 -5.24 -3.69 14.91
CA ALA A 7 -6.28 -2.66 14.82
C ALA A 7 -6.08 -1.78 13.57
N LEU A 8 -7.16 -1.20 13.04
CA LEU A 8 -7.06 -0.33 11.85
C LEU A 8 -6.09 0.84 12.07
N ALA A 9 -6.12 1.47 13.25
CA ALA A 9 -5.19 2.55 13.59
C ALA A 9 -3.72 2.11 13.57
N ALA A 10 -3.43 0.88 14.00
CA ALA A 10 -2.08 0.33 13.95
C ALA A 10 -1.64 0.09 12.50
N LEU A 11 -2.52 -0.44 11.65
CA LEU A 11 -2.24 -0.60 10.22
C LEU A 11 -1.96 0.75 9.54
N ILE A 12 -2.74 1.79 9.84
CA ILE A 12 -2.52 3.13 9.30
C ILE A 12 -1.17 3.69 9.76
N ALA A 13 -0.80 3.47 11.02
CA ALA A 13 0.51 3.88 11.53
C ALA A 13 1.67 3.13 10.83
N GLU A 14 1.54 1.82 10.57
CA GLU A 14 2.53 1.09 9.77
C GLU A 14 2.61 1.63 8.34
N TRP A 15 1.46 1.92 7.71
CA TRP A 15 1.43 2.51 6.38
C TRP A 15 2.11 3.88 6.34
N ALA A 16 1.87 4.74 7.34
CA ALA A 16 2.53 6.04 7.44
C ALA A 16 4.06 5.90 7.51
N ARG A 17 4.59 4.92 8.26
CA ARG A 17 6.03 4.64 8.31
C ARG A 17 6.58 4.14 6.98
N ALA A 18 5.81 3.31 6.27
CA ALA A 18 6.20 2.85 4.94
C ALA A 18 6.28 4.01 3.95
N VAL A 19 5.26 4.89 3.94
CA VAL A 19 5.23 6.08 3.09
C VAL A 19 6.42 7.00 3.38
N ASP A 20 6.76 7.24 4.66
CA ASP A 20 7.94 8.02 5.05
C ASP A 20 9.25 7.40 4.53
N ARG A 21 9.42 6.07 4.63
CA ARG A 21 10.60 5.38 4.07
C ARG A 21 10.68 5.51 2.55
N ILE A 22 9.55 5.30 1.86
CA ILE A 22 9.44 5.40 0.40
C ILE A 22 9.75 6.83 -0.07
N GLU A 23 9.18 7.84 0.59
CA GLU A 23 9.43 9.26 0.31
C GLU A 23 10.92 9.60 0.46
N ARG A 24 11.55 9.10 1.52
CA ARG A 24 12.99 9.29 1.77
C ARG A 24 13.90 8.43 0.89
N ARG A 25 13.32 7.55 0.06
CA ARG A 25 14.04 6.53 -0.72
C ARG A 25 14.91 5.61 0.15
N ASP A 26 14.51 5.43 1.40
CA ASP A 26 15.14 4.53 2.38
C ASP A 26 14.51 3.15 2.28
N VAL A 27 14.72 2.51 1.13
CA VAL A 27 14.04 1.27 0.70
C VAL A 27 15.13 0.33 0.23
N THR A 28 15.22 -0.84 0.85
CA THR A 28 16.27 -1.81 0.52
C THR A 28 15.81 -2.81 -0.53
N LEU A 29 16.77 -3.43 -1.22
CA LEU A 29 16.50 -4.57 -2.08
C LEU A 29 16.86 -5.84 -1.32
N LEU A 30 15.87 -6.70 -1.10
CA LEU A 30 16.06 -8.07 -0.62
C LEU A 30 15.98 -8.99 -1.83
N ASP A 31 17.08 -9.66 -2.16
CA ASP A 31 17.19 -10.56 -3.33
C ASP A 31 16.74 -9.91 -4.66
N GLY A 32 17.05 -8.61 -4.82
CA GLY A 32 16.68 -7.84 -6.01
C GLY A 32 15.23 -7.37 -6.06
N VAL A 33 14.45 -7.64 -5.01
CA VAL A 33 13.07 -7.20 -4.85
C VAL A 33 13.00 -6.08 -3.82
N PRO A 34 12.30 -4.98 -4.09
CA PRO A 34 12.13 -3.92 -3.10
C PRO A 34 11.42 -4.44 -1.85
N ASP A 35 11.98 -4.15 -0.67
CA ASP A 35 11.44 -4.57 0.62
C ASP A 35 10.06 -3.95 0.96
N TYR A 36 9.65 -2.90 0.25
CA TYR A 36 8.35 -2.26 0.43
C TYR A 36 7.14 -3.11 -0.02
N LEU A 37 7.35 -4.31 -0.59
CA LEU A 37 6.25 -5.22 -0.93
C LEU A 37 5.38 -5.56 0.28
N ASP A 38 6.01 -5.84 1.42
CA ASP A 38 5.29 -6.16 2.67
C ASP A 38 4.45 -4.96 3.13
N ASP A 39 4.89 -3.74 2.86
CA ASP A 39 4.14 -2.52 3.17
C ASP A 39 2.90 -2.37 2.27
N LEU A 40 2.95 -2.81 1.02
CA LEU A 40 1.77 -2.78 0.14
C LEU A 40 0.68 -3.74 0.63
N ALA A 41 1.05 -4.84 1.28
CA ALA A 41 0.08 -5.73 1.93
C ALA A 41 -0.65 -5.02 3.09
N VAL A 42 0.05 -4.17 3.87
CA VAL A 42 -0.56 -3.31 4.89
C VAL A 42 -1.57 -2.37 4.24
N ARG A 43 -1.18 -1.68 3.15
CA ARG A 43 -2.06 -0.77 2.42
C ARG A 43 -3.31 -1.49 1.88
N HIS A 44 -3.15 -2.72 1.39
CA HIS A 44 -4.26 -3.51 0.89
C HIS A 44 -5.23 -3.94 1.98
N GLU A 45 -4.73 -4.35 3.15
CA GLU A 45 -5.58 -4.72 4.27
C GLU A 45 -6.38 -3.50 4.79
N ILE A 46 -5.78 -2.31 4.84
CA ILE A 46 -6.50 -1.06 5.13
C ILE A 46 -7.64 -0.85 4.12
N SER A 47 -7.35 -0.96 2.82
CA SER A 47 -8.34 -0.85 1.74
C SER A 47 -9.52 -1.81 1.95
N ARG A 48 -9.25 -3.08 2.24
CA ARG A 48 -10.28 -4.09 2.50
C ARG A 48 -11.19 -3.69 3.66
N ARG A 49 -10.62 -3.22 4.77
CA ARG A 49 -11.37 -2.82 5.97
C ARG A 49 -12.24 -1.59 5.75
N ILE A 50 -11.70 -0.56 5.09
CA ILE A 50 -12.44 0.68 4.79
C ILE A 50 -13.62 0.40 3.84
N ARG A 51 -13.47 -0.52 2.88
CA ARG A 51 -14.57 -0.93 1.99
C ARG A 51 -15.64 -1.73 2.73
N ALA A 52 -15.23 -2.58 3.67
CA ALA A 52 -16.15 -3.41 4.43
C ALA A 52 -16.95 -2.60 5.47
N ARG A 53 -16.37 -1.53 6.02
CA ARG A 53 -17.02 -0.70 7.05
C ARG A 53 -16.66 0.77 6.87
N PRO A 54 -17.65 1.69 6.91
CA PRO A 54 -17.39 3.11 6.92
C PRO A 54 -16.42 3.52 8.04
N VAL A 55 -15.52 4.44 7.72
CA VAL A 55 -14.59 5.05 8.69
C VAL A 55 -14.90 6.53 8.88
N THR A 56 -14.29 7.14 9.90
CA THR A 56 -14.44 8.57 10.19
C THR A 56 -13.90 9.44 9.06
N ALA A 57 -14.31 10.72 9.04
CA ALA A 57 -13.76 11.71 8.09
C ALA A 57 -12.24 11.84 8.26
N ASP A 58 -11.77 11.99 9.49
CA ASP A 58 -10.35 12.10 9.83
C ASP A 58 -9.53 10.92 9.31
N THR A 59 -10.06 9.70 9.38
CA THR A 59 -9.40 8.50 8.84
C THR A 59 -9.30 8.58 7.32
N ARG A 60 -10.35 9.06 6.62
CA ARG A 60 -10.32 9.22 5.16
C ARG A 60 -9.32 10.30 4.75
N GLU A 61 -9.29 11.43 5.45
CA GLU A 61 -8.36 12.53 5.19
C GLU A 61 -6.91 12.07 5.39
N THR A 62 -6.61 11.41 6.51
CA THR A 62 -5.28 10.83 6.78
C THR A 62 -4.86 9.86 5.67
N MET A 63 -5.76 8.97 5.24
CA MET A 63 -5.46 8.03 4.15
C MET A 63 -5.25 8.74 2.80
N ALA A 64 -6.01 9.79 2.51
CA ALA A 64 -5.86 10.56 1.28
C ALA A 64 -4.51 11.30 1.23
N GLU A 65 -4.06 11.84 2.37
CA GLU A 65 -2.75 12.48 2.51
C GLU A 65 -1.61 11.47 2.26
N LEU A 66 -1.63 10.33 2.96
CA LEU A 66 -0.64 9.27 2.79
C LEU A 66 -0.60 8.71 1.35
N ASP A 67 -1.78 8.53 0.75
CA ASP A 67 -1.89 8.07 -0.64
C ASP A 67 -1.33 9.12 -1.62
N GLY A 68 -1.47 10.42 -1.32
CA GLY A 68 -0.88 11.51 -2.08
C GLY A 68 0.65 11.46 -2.05
N ILE A 69 1.24 11.40 -0.86
CA ILE A 69 2.70 11.32 -0.67
C ILE A 69 3.27 10.09 -1.40
N TYR A 70 2.63 8.92 -1.25
CA TYR A 70 3.07 7.72 -1.95
C TYR A 70 3.00 7.88 -3.48
N ARG A 71 1.95 8.51 -4.02
CA ARG A 71 1.84 8.77 -5.47
C ARG A 71 2.93 9.70 -5.97
N ASP A 72 3.30 10.71 -5.20
CA ASP A 72 4.34 11.67 -5.57
C ASP A 72 5.74 11.02 -5.55
N ALA A 73 5.98 10.11 -4.60
CA ALA A 73 7.23 9.34 -4.49
C ALA A 73 7.37 8.22 -5.55
N THR A 74 6.29 7.86 -6.25
CA THR A 74 6.25 6.73 -7.18
C THR A 74 5.83 7.12 -8.59
N VAL A 75 5.98 6.20 -9.53
CA VAL A 75 5.47 6.26 -10.91
C VAL A 75 4.55 5.09 -11.20
N GLU A 76 3.66 5.27 -12.17
CA GLU A 76 2.80 4.20 -12.65
C GLU A 76 3.61 3.10 -13.33
N SER A 77 3.19 1.86 -13.11
CA SER A 77 3.76 0.65 -13.67
C SER A 77 2.68 -0.06 -14.48
N ALA A 78 3.05 -0.54 -15.67
CA ALA A 78 2.18 -1.42 -16.46
C ALA A 78 2.01 -2.79 -15.78
N GLU A 79 2.94 -3.17 -14.90
CA GLU A 79 2.98 -4.44 -14.20
C GLU A 79 2.51 -4.30 -12.75
N CYS A 80 1.71 -5.28 -12.30
CA CYS A 80 1.39 -5.45 -10.90
C CYS A 80 2.64 -5.89 -10.13
N VAL A 81 2.93 -5.19 -9.02
CA VAL A 81 4.15 -5.34 -8.24
C VAL A 81 4.26 -6.72 -7.54
N PRO A 82 3.20 -7.26 -6.88
CA PRO A 82 3.17 -8.66 -6.47
C PRO A 82 3.26 -9.68 -7.63
N GLY A 83 3.01 -9.25 -8.88
CA GLY A 83 2.96 -10.10 -10.04
C GLY A 83 1.54 -10.27 -10.60
N ILE A 84 1.46 -10.57 -11.90
CA ILE A 84 0.17 -10.67 -12.62
C ILE A 84 -0.63 -11.92 -12.23
N HIS A 85 0.05 -13.01 -11.83
CA HIS A 85 -0.60 -14.22 -11.37
C HIS A 85 -1.32 -14.01 -10.03
N ASP A 86 -0.67 -13.32 -9.09
CA ASP A 86 -1.27 -12.97 -7.80
C ASP A 86 -2.43 -12.00 -7.98
N ALA A 87 -2.27 -11.01 -8.87
CA ALA A 87 -3.36 -10.09 -9.22
C ALA A 87 -4.58 -10.83 -9.78
N ALA A 88 -4.38 -11.77 -10.70
CA ALA A 88 -5.47 -12.55 -11.29
C ALA A 88 -6.14 -13.46 -10.25
N ALA A 89 -5.36 -14.16 -9.41
CA ALA A 89 -5.87 -15.05 -8.38
C ALA A 89 -6.69 -14.33 -7.31
N GLN A 90 -6.36 -13.06 -7.03
CA GLN A 90 -7.03 -12.24 -6.02
C GLN A 90 -8.01 -11.22 -6.62
N GLU A 91 -8.22 -11.27 -7.95
CA GLU A 91 -9.05 -10.32 -8.71
C GLU A 91 -8.69 -8.84 -8.46
N TRP A 92 -7.40 -8.56 -8.24
CA TRP A 92 -6.91 -7.19 -8.08
C TRP A 92 -6.87 -6.46 -9.42
N THR A 93 -7.23 -5.18 -9.39
CA THR A 93 -7.25 -4.33 -10.59
C THR A 93 -6.53 -3.02 -10.34
N ALA A 94 -5.89 -2.46 -11.36
CA ALA A 94 -5.24 -1.16 -11.27
C ALA A 94 -6.20 -0.02 -10.83
N ALA A 95 -7.50 -0.15 -11.14
CA ALA A 95 -8.50 0.82 -10.71
C ALA A 95 -8.75 0.80 -9.18
N ARG A 96 -8.72 -0.39 -8.56
CA ARG A 96 -9.07 -0.57 -7.14
C ARG A 96 -7.83 -0.67 -6.25
N GLU A 97 -6.83 -1.42 -6.68
CA GLU A 97 -5.58 -1.68 -5.97
C GLU A 97 -4.41 -0.92 -6.65
N TRP A 98 -4.67 0.30 -7.10
CA TRP A 98 -3.74 1.16 -7.85
C TRP A 98 -2.32 1.21 -7.27
N TYR A 99 -2.15 1.09 -5.96
CA TYR A 99 -0.86 1.11 -5.28
C TYR A 99 0.04 -0.08 -5.64
N TYR A 100 -0.53 -1.22 -6.07
CA TYR A 100 0.22 -2.34 -6.64
C TYR A 100 0.69 -2.09 -8.08
N TRP A 101 0.19 -1.07 -8.76
CA TRP A 101 0.65 -0.66 -10.10
C TRP A 101 1.53 0.58 -10.02
N ARG A 102 2.30 0.72 -8.93
CA ARG A 102 3.25 1.81 -8.77
C ARG A 102 4.60 1.31 -8.28
N ARG A 103 5.67 1.91 -8.80
CA ARG A 103 7.05 1.62 -8.43
C ARG A 103 7.76 2.90 -8.04
N LEU A 104 8.79 2.79 -7.21
CA LEU A 104 9.66 3.92 -6.88
C LEU A 104 10.25 4.55 -8.15
N ARG A 105 10.43 5.88 -8.11
CA ARG A 105 11.05 6.67 -9.18
C ARG A 105 12.57 6.53 -9.26
#